data_AF-A0A133UU07-F1
#
_entry.id   AF-A0A133UU07-F1
#
_cell.length_a   1.000
_cell.length_b   1.000
_cell.length_c   1.000
_cell.angle_alpha   90.00
_cell.angle_beta   90.00
_cell.angle_gamma   90.00
#
_symmetry.space_group_name_H-M   'P 1'
#
loop_
_entity.id
_entity.type
_entity.pdbx_description
1 polymer ?
#
loop_
_entity_poly.entity_id
_entity_poly.type
_entity_poly.pdbx_seq_one_letter_code
_entity_poly.pdbx_strand_id
1 'polypeptide(L)'
;MKENLEKAKEETKTLLQQLLTADDVVRIKYHKGELSREKASKFGGSIAVVVDGIVLEALKSKEIAKAIAPVLLDKIENGWGHPLPFTHILQMLAYRHQLEIDGEAQDVTEILDAYDQLKARMDLDNIEEQKAELEKEVEEKIKQYKEKSEENLMFG
;
A
#
# COMPACT_ATOMS: atom_id res chain seq x y z
N MET A 1 27.98 0.09 21.46
CA MET A 1 27.19 -0.49 20.34
C MET A 1 25.70 -0.61 20.67
N LYS A 2 25.29 -1.24 21.78
CA LYS A 2 23.86 -1.37 22.14
C LYS A 2 23.11 -0.05 22.36
N GLU A 3 23.71 0.93 23.05
CA GLU A 3 23.11 2.27 23.24
C GLU A 3 22.84 3.01 21.93
N ASN A 4 23.72 2.85 20.93
CA ASN A 4 23.57 3.51 19.64
C ASN A 4 22.42 2.90 18.81
N LEU A 5 22.19 1.59 18.98
CA LEU A 5 21.08 0.88 18.33
C LEU A 5 19.73 1.23 18.98
N GLU A 6 19.65 1.26 20.31
CA GLU A 6 18.40 1.65 21.00
C GLU A 6 18.03 3.10 20.70
N LYS A 7 19.02 4.00 20.68
CA LYS A 7 18.79 5.38 20.27
C LYS A 7 18.27 5.46 18.83
N ALA A 8 18.90 4.74 17.89
CA ALA A 8 18.45 4.70 16.50
C ALA A 8 17.04 4.12 16.34
N LYS A 9 16.66 3.10 17.12
CA LYS A 9 15.30 2.53 17.13
C LYS A 9 14.27 3.58 17.54
N GLU A 10 14.50 4.25 18.67
CA GLU A 10 13.54 5.22 19.20
C GLU A 10 13.45 6.48 18.31
N GLU A 11 14.57 6.95 17.77
CA GLU A 11 14.60 8.06 16.81
C GLU A 11 13.84 7.70 15.53
N THR A 12 14.05 6.50 14.98
CA THR A 12 13.37 6.02 13.76
C THR A 12 11.86 5.88 14.00
N LYS A 13 11.47 5.28 15.12
CA LYS A 13 10.07 5.15 15.54
C LYS A 13 9.39 6.51 15.66
N THR A 14 10.02 7.43 16.40
CA THR A 14 9.50 8.79 16.61
C THR A 14 9.36 9.53 15.28
N LEU A 15 10.39 9.45 14.43
CA LEU A 15 10.37 10.09 13.11
C LEU A 15 9.24 9.54 12.24
N LEU A 16 9.06 8.22 12.19
CA LEU A 16 7.97 7.61 11.44
C LEU A 16 6.61 8.09 11.94
N GLN A 17 6.40 8.10 13.27
CA GLN A 17 5.14 8.54 13.85
C GLN A 17 4.81 10.00 13.47
N GLN A 18 5.82 10.89 13.51
CA GLN A 18 5.65 12.28 13.09
C GLN A 18 5.29 12.41 11.61
N LEU A 19 5.94 11.64 10.74
CA LEU A 19 5.69 11.64 9.30
C LEU A 19 4.27 11.15 8.96
N LEU A 20 3.83 10.06 9.59
CA LEU A 20 2.49 9.51 9.38
C LEU A 20 1.40 10.45 9.90
N THR A 21 1.64 11.12 11.02
CA THR A 21 0.75 12.17 11.54
C THR A 21 0.73 13.39 10.59
N ALA A 22 1.88 13.76 10.02
CA ALA A 22 1.95 14.85 9.05
C ALA A 22 1.16 14.52 7.77
N ASP A 23 1.19 13.27 7.31
CA ASP A 23 0.36 12.80 6.20
C ASP A 23 -1.14 12.97 6.50
N ASP A 24 -1.57 12.61 7.72
CA ASP A 24 -2.96 12.82 8.15
C ASP A 24 -3.35 14.29 8.13
N VAL A 25 -2.50 15.16 8.67
CA VAL A 25 -2.74 16.61 8.67
C VAL A 25 -2.85 17.15 7.25
N VAL A 26 -1.98 16.73 6.33
CA VAL A 26 -2.02 17.13 4.91
C VAL A 26 -3.33 16.70 4.27
N ARG A 27 -3.77 15.45 4.49
CA ARG A 27 -5.05 14.95 3.97
C ARG A 27 -6.23 15.72 4.54
N ILE A 28 -6.27 15.96 5.85
CA ILE A 28 -7.36 16.70 6.50
C ILE A 28 -7.45 18.11 5.91
N LYS A 29 -6.31 18.81 5.80
CA LYS A 29 -6.26 20.17 5.22
C LYS A 29 -6.70 20.19 3.76
N TYR A 30 -6.35 19.18 2.98
CA TYR A 30 -6.82 19.03 1.61
C TYR A 30 -8.34 18.88 1.54
N HIS A 31 -8.93 17.99 2.35
CA HIS A 31 -10.39 17.78 2.39
C HIS A 31 -11.17 18.99 2.90
N LYS A 32 -10.57 19.80 3.79
CA LYS A 32 -11.12 21.09 4.23
C LYS A 32 -11.00 22.20 3.19
N GLY A 33 -10.30 21.98 2.08
CA GLY A 33 -10.02 23.01 1.08
C GLY A 33 -8.94 24.02 1.49
N GLU A 34 -8.23 23.78 2.60
CA GLU A 34 -7.13 24.63 3.09
C GLU A 34 -5.83 24.42 2.31
N LEU A 35 -5.71 23.29 1.59
CA LEU A 35 -4.61 22.99 0.68
C LEU A 35 -5.13 22.71 -0.73
N SER A 36 -4.44 23.24 -1.73
CA SER A 36 -4.66 22.82 -3.12
C SER A 36 -4.16 21.40 -3.34
N ARG A 37 -4.73 20.71 -4.35
CA ARG A 37 -4.30 19.37 -4.75
C ARG A 37 -2.79 19.30 -5.02
N GLU A 38 -2.24 20.30 -5.71
CA GLU A 38 -0.81 20.35 -6.03
C GLU A 38 0.06 20.44 -4.78
N LYS A 39 -0.30 21.31 -3.82
CA LYS A 39 0.44 21.44 -2.56
C LYS A 39 0.34 20.18 -1.71
N ALA A 40 -0.85 19.61 -1.59
CA ALA A 40 -1.05 18.35 -0.87
C ALA A 40 -0.23 17.21 -1.49
N SER A 41 -0.19 17.13 -2.83
CA SER A 41 0.62 16.14 -3.56
C SER A 41 2.12 16.32 -3.31
N LYS A 42 2.62 17.55 -3.27
CA LYS A 42 4.05 17.82 -2.99
C LYS A 42 4.43 17.39 -1.58
N PHE A 43 3.61 17.72 -0.58
CA PHE A 43 3.83 17.24 0.79
C PHE A 43 3.78 15.72 0.87
N GLY A 44 2.76 15.09 0.30
CA GLY A 44 2.63 13.62 0.29
C GLY A 44 3.82 12.94 -0.37
N GLY A 45 4.30 13.46 -1.50
CA GLY A 45 5.50 12.95 -2.17
C GLY A 45 6.76 13.05 -1.31
N SER A 46 6.98 14.17 -0.63
CA SER A 46 8.11 14.33 0.28
C SER A 46 8.03 13.40 1.50
N ILE A 47 6.84 13.23 2.08
CA ILE A 47 6.63 12.30 3.20
C ILE A 47 6.91 10.86 2.77
N ALA A 48 6.38 10.45 1.62
CA ALA A 48 6.55 9.10 1.08
C ALA A 48 8.03 8.73 0.92
N VAL A 49 8.86 9.63 0.37
CA VAL A 49 10.31 9.38 0.20
C VAL A 49 11.01 9.07 1.53
N VAL A 50 10.66 9.78 2.60
CA VAL A 50 11.29 9.55 3.91
C VAL A 50 10.77 8.25 4.54
N VAL A 51 9.48 7.97 4.42
CA VAL A 51 8.88 6.70 4.86
C VAL A 51 9.53 5.52 4.14
N ASP A 52 9.71 5.60 2.83
CA ASP A 52 10.36 4.55 2.03
C ASP A 52 11.79 4.29 2.51
N GLY A 53 12.54 5.35 2.83
CA GLY A 53 13.88 5.23 3.41
C GLY A 53 13.90 4.49 4.75
N ILE A 54 12.94 4.80 5.63
CA ILE A 54 12.77 4.10 6.92
C ILE A 54 12.42 2.63 6.70
N VAL A 55 11.50 2.33 5.79
CA VAL A 55 11.08 0.95 5.47
C VAL A 55 12.23 0.14 4.90
N LEU A 56 13.03 0.71 4.00
CA LEU A 56 14.22 0.04 3.44
C LEU A 56 15.24 -0.32 4.52
N GLU A 57 15.41 0.53 5.53
CA GLU A 57 16.27 0.22 6.68
C GLU A 57 15.65 -0.87 7.56
N ALA A 58 14.35 -0.78 7.82
CA ALA A 58 13.61 -1.81 8.55
C ALA A 58 13.69 -3.18 7.88
N LEU A 59 13.66 -3.27 6.55
CA LEU A 59 13.84 -4.53 5.81
C LEU A 59 15.21 -5.19 6.04
N LYS A 60 16.23 -4.40 6.41
CA LYS A 60 17.58 -4.89 6.74
C LYS A 60 17.75 -5.22 8.21
N SER A 61 16.98 -4.58 9.10
CA SER A 61 17.14 -4.68 10.56
C SER A 61 15.85 -5.09 11.25
N LYS A 62 15.82 -6.33 11.77
CA LYS A 62 14.70 -6.85 12.58
C LYS A 62 14.37 -5.94 13.77
N GLU A 63 15.38 -5.34 14.39
CA GLU A 63 15.22 -4.46 15.55
C GLU A 63 14.52 -3.14 15.19
N ILE A 64 14.85 -2.56 14.03
CA ILE A 64 14.14 -1.37 13.52
C ILE A 64 12.73 -1.75 13.09
N ALA A 65 12.56 -2.89 12.40
CA ALA A 65 11.25 -3.39 11.98
C ALA A 65 10.30 -3.58 13.18
N LYS A 66 10.77 -4.19 14.27
CA LYS A 66 10.01 -4.31 15.52
C LYS A 66 9.64 -2.96 16.12
N ALA A 67 10.54 -1.98 16.07
CA ALA A 67 10.28 -0.65 16.63
C ALA A 67 9.18 0.11 15.88
N ILE A 68 9.12 -0.05 14.55
CA ILE A 68 8.16 0.67 13.70
C ILE A 68 6.85 -0.08 13.44
N ALA A 69 6.81 -1.41 13.59
CA ALA A 69 5.62 -2.21 13.33
C ALA A 69 4.37 -1.73 14.11
N PRO A 70 4.45 -1.40 15.43
CA PRO A 70 3.31 -0.84 16.15
C PRO A 70 2.84 0.52 15.62
N VAL A 71 3.75 1.34 15.09
CA VAL A 71 3.42 2.64 14.51
C VAL A 71 2.68 2.48 13.18
N LEU A 72 3.08 1.50 12.39
CA LEU A 72 2.38 1.14 11.14
C LEU A 72 1.00 0.56 11.45
N LEU A 73 0.88 -0.30 12.47
CA LEU A 73 -0.39 -0.88 12.89
C LEU A 73 -1.37 0.21 13.35
N ASP A 74 -0.93 1.13 14.23
CA ASP A 74 -1.75 2.26 14.67
C ASP A 74 -2.22 3.12 13.48
N LYS A 75 -1.35 3.35 12.49
CA LYS A 75 -1.72 4.06 11.25
C LYS A 75 -2.78 3.32 10.44
N ILE A 76 -2.72 1.98 10.38
CA ILE A 76 -3.69 1.15 9.65
C ILE A 76 -5.06 1.21 10.34
N GLU A 77 -5.09 1.14 11.66
CA GLU A 77 -6.32 1.07 12.45
C GLU A 77 -6.97 2.45 12.62
N ASN A 78 -6.17 3.49 12.85
CA ASN A 78 -6.65 4.79 13.34
C ASN A 78 -6.34 5.97 12.41
N GLY A 79 -5.57 5.75 11.33
CA GLY A 79 -5.13 6.81 10.42
C GLY A 79 -6.18 7.36 9.47
N TRP A 80 -5.88 8.51 8.85
CA TRP A 80 -6.61 9.02 7.69
C TRP A 80 -6.01 8.53 6.37
N GLY A 81 -6.89 8.13 5.45
CA GLY A 81 -6.52 7.71 4.10
C GLY A 81 -6.63 6.21 3.91
N HIS A 82 -6.00 5.71 2.84
CA HIS A 82 -6.09 4.31 2.47
C HIS A 82 -5.11 3.48 3.33
N PRO A 83 -5.55 2.44 4.06
CA PRO A 83 -4.67 1.67 4.94
C PRO A 83 -3.72 0.73 4.18
N LEU A 84 -4.12 0.29 2.98
CA LEU A 84 -3.44 -0.73 2.18
C LEU A 84 -1.93 -0.53 1.98
N PRO A 85 -1.40 0.66 1.67
CA PRO A 85 0.06 0.82 1.53
C PRO A 85 0.81 0.46 2.80
N PHE A 86 0.30 0.89 3.97
CA PHE A 86 0.91 0.59 5.26
C PHE A 86 0.70 -0.88 5.65
N THR A 87 -0.44 -1.47 5.28
CA THR A 87 -0.69 -2.91 5.44
C THR A 87 0.35 -3.74 4.68
N HIS A 88 0.62 -3.40 3.41
CA HIS A 88 1.63 -4.10 2.62
C HIS A 88 3.04 -3.94 3.19
N ILE A 89 3.41 -2.73 3.64
CA ILE A 89 4.69 -2.49 4.30
C ILE A 89 4.83 -3.38 5.53
N LEU A 90 3.80 -3.40 6.38
CA LEU A 90 3.79 -4.18 7.61
C LEU A 90 3.91 -5.69 7.33
N GLN A 91 3.16 -6.21 6.34
CA GLN A 91 3.24 -7.60 5.90
C GLN A 91 4.63 -7.97 5.37
N MET A 92 5.23 -7.11 4.54
CA MET A 92 6.60 -7.36 4.03
C MET A 92 7.61 -7.48 5.17
N LEU A 93 7.52 -6.59 6.18
CA LEU A 93 8.38 -6.66 7.36
C LEU A 93 8.12 -7.91 8.20
N ALA A 94 6.85 -8.29 8.33
CA ALA A 94 6.42 -9.49 9.05
C ALA A 94 7.01 -10.75 8.43
N TYR A 95 6.82 -10.97 7.12
CA TYR A 95 7.40 -12.11 6.40
C TYR A 95 8.93 -12.08 6.43
N ARG A 96 9.54 -10.92 6.19
CA ARG A 96 11.01 -10.79 6.12
C ARG A 96 11.69 -11.19 7.43
N HIS A 97 11.12 -10.78 8.56
CA HIS A 97 11.77 -10.91 9.87
C HIS A 97 11.07 -11.89 10.82
N GLN A 98 9.99 -12.55 10.38
CA GLN A 98 9.10 -13.33 11.23
C GLN A 98 8.70 -12.50 12.47
N LEU A 99 8.07 -11.35 12.21
CA LEU A 99 7.53 -10.52 13.28
C LEU A 99 6.18 -11.09 13.69
N GLU A 100 5.95 -11.13 15.01
CA GLU A 100 4.62 -11.29 15.56
C GLU A 100 3.90 -9.94 15.50
N ILE A 101 2.72 -9.93 14.90
CA ILE A 101 1.79 -8.79 14.84
C ILE A 101 0.49 -9.28 15.46
N ASP A 102 0.00 -8.59 16.49
CA ASP A 102 -1.20 -8.99 17.24
C ASP A 102 -1.21 -10.43 17.76
N GLY A 103 -0.02 -10.95 18.08
CA GLY A 103 0.16 -12.31 18.57
C GLY A 103 0.23 -13.38 17.49
N GLU A 104 0.17 -12.99 16.21
CA GLU A 104 0.29 -13.90 15.06
C GLU A 104 1.59 -13.63 14.31
N ALA A 105 2.39 -14.68 14.12
CA ALA A 105 3.54 -14.65 13.21
C ALA A 105 3.09 -15.17 11.84
N GLN A 106 3.45 -14.44 10.79
CA GLN A 106 3.15 -14.86 9.42
C GLN A 106 3.94 -16.13 9.06
N ASP A 107 3.25 -17.20 8.66
CA ASP A 107 3.89 -18.44 8.21
C ASP A 107 4.27 -18.32 6.72
N VAL A 108 5.50 -18.72 6.39
CA VAL A 108 5.98 -18.73 5.00
C VAL A 108 5.18 -19.71 4.15
N THR A 109 4.56 -20.74 4.73
CA THR A 109 3.66 -21.63 3.98
C THR A 109 2.40 -20.93 3.49
N GLU A 110 1.95 -19.84 4.13
CA GLU A 110 0.83 -19.03 3.66
C GLU A 110 1.07 -18.47 2.26
N ILE A 111 2.35 -18.22 1.90
CA ILE A 111 2.71 -17.75 0.56
C ILE A 111 2.41 -18.84 -0.48
N LEU A 112 2.73 -20.10 -0.17
CA LEU A 112 2.46 -21.24 -1.04
C LEU A 112 0.95 -21.51 -1.12
N ASP A 113 0.26 -21.49 0.02
CA ASP A 113 -1.19 -21.68 0.07
C ASP A 113 -1.93 -20.59 -0.73
N ALA A 114 -1.50 -19.32 -0.60
CA ALA A 114 -2.05 -18.22 -1.38
C ALA A 114 -1.79 -18.39 -2.88
N TYR A 115 -0.61 -18.87 -3.27
CA TYR A 115 -0.29 -19.15 -4.67
C TYR A 115 -1.12 -20.30 -5.25
N ASP A 116 -1.32 -21.37 -4.48
CA ASP A 116 -2.15 -22.51 -4.89
C ASP A 116 -3.63 -22.12 -5.00
N GLN A 117 -4.12 -21.28 -4.09
CA GLN A 117 -5.48 -20.71 -4.19
C GLN A 117 -5.64 -19.84 -5.44
N LEU A 118 -4.62 -19.06 -5.82
CA LEU A 118 -4.64 -18.28 -7.06
C LEU A 118 -4.71 -19.22 -8.27
N LYS A 119 -3.86 -20.25 -8.34
CA LYS A 119 -3.89 -21.25 -9.41
C LYS A 119 -5.22 -22.00 -9.52
N ALA A 120 -5.86 -22.29 -8.40
CA ALA A 120 -7.16 -22.97 -8.39
C ALA A 120 -8.30 -22.10 -8.95
N ARG A 121 -8.16 -20.76 -8.90
CA ARG A 121 -9.19 -19.80 -9.34
C ARG A 121 -8.88 -19.17 -10.69
N MET A 122 -7.62 -19.18 -11.09
CA MET A 122 -7.13 -18.50 -12.28
C MET A 122 -6.04 -19.36 -12.92
N ASP A 123 -6.20 -19.63 -14.22
CA ASP A 123 -5.18 -20.34 -14.98
C ASP A 123 -4.00 -19.39 -15.21
N LEU A 124 -3.02 -19.45 -14.30
CA LEU A 124 -1.82 -18.62 -14.37
C LEU A 124 -0.93 -18.98 -15.57
N ASP A 125 -1.04 -20.19 -16.11
CA ASP A 125 -0.25 -20.63 -17.26
C ASP A 125 -0.82 -20.04 -18.57
N ASN A 126 -2.13 -19.73 -18.60
CA ASN A 126 -2.78 -19.08 -19.74
C ASN A 126 -3.26 -17.64 -19.49
N ILE A 127 -2.72 -16.97 -18.47
CA ILE A 127 -3.24 -15.67 -18.03
C ILE A 127 -3.06 -14.56 -19.08
N GLU A 128 -2.03 -14.64 -19.91
CA GLU A 128 -1.80 -13.66 -20.98
C GLU A 128 -2.85 -13.75 -22.10
N GLU A 129 -3.24 -14.96 -22.51
CA GLU A 129 -4.32 -15.14 -23.49
C GLU A 129 -5.66 -14.72 -22.90
N GLN A 130 -5.97 -15.14 -21.67
CA GLN A 130 -7.20 -14.72 -20.97
C GLN A 130 -7.29 -13.20 -20.86
N LYS A 131 -6.19 -12.51 -20.54
CA LYS A 131 -6.14 -11.05 -20.51
C LYS A 131 -6.41 -10.46 -21.89
N ALA A 132 -5.77 -10.97 -22.94
CA ALA A 132 -5.93 -10.45 -24.29
C ALA A 132 -7.36 -10.64 -24.83
N GLU A 133 -8.00 -11.77 -24.52
CA GLU A 133 -9.41 -12.01 -24.85
C GLU A 133 -10.33 -11.02 -24.11
N LEU A 134 -10.14 -10.85 -22.81
CA LEU A 134 -10.92 -9.90 -22.00
C LEU A 134 -10.74 -8.44 -22.47
N GLU A 135 -9.52 -8.03 -22.84
CA GLU A 135 -9.27 -6.70 -23.38
C GLU A 135 -10.01 -6.46 -24.70
N LYS A 136 -10.04 -7.46 -25.60
CA LYS A 136 -10.84 -7.41 -26.83
C LYS A 136 -12.34 -7.32 -26.54
N GLU A 137 -12.86 -8.14 -25.63
CA GLU A 137 -14.28 -8.09 -25.25
C GLU A 137 -14.69 -6.73 -24.68
N VAL A 138 -13.82 -6.12 -23.86
CA VAL A 138 -14.05 -4.78 -23.30
C VAL A 138 -14.03 -3.73 -24.41
N GLU A 139 -13.06 -3.80 -25.32
CA GLU A 139 -12.96 -2.87 -26.46
C GLU A 139 -14.18 -2.98 -27.39
N GLU A 140 -14.61 -4.20 -27.71
CA GLU A 140 -15.82 -4.47 -28.49
C GLU A 140 -17.08 -3.93 -27.81
N LYS A 141 -17.23 -4.14 -26.49
CA LYS A 141 -18.35 -3.56 -25.72
C LYS A 141 -18.31 -2.03 -25.75
N ILE A 142 -17.15 -1.42 -25.55
CA ILE A 142 -16.99 0.05 -25.62
C ILE A 142 -17.39 0.56 -27.01
N LYS A 143 -16.98 -0.14 -28.07
CA LYS A 143 -17.35 0.20 -29.45
C LYS A 143 -18.86 0.12 -29.68
N GLN A 144 -19.50 -0.98 -29.24
CA GLN A 144 -20.97 -1.13 -29.31
C GLN A 144 -21.71 -0.03 -28.53
N TYR A 145 -21.19 0.39 -27.38
CA TYR A 145 -21.78 1.50 -26.62
C TYR A 145 -21.67 2.84 -27.35
N LYS A 146 -20.54 3.11 -28.01
CA LYS A 146 -20.35 4.32 -28.83
C LYS A 146 -21.26 4.34 -30.05
N GLU A 147 -21.33 3.23 -30.78
CA GLU A 147 -22.21 3.09 -31.96
C GLU A 147 -23.68 3.28 -31.58
N LYS A 148 -24.15 2.67 -30.47
CA LYS A 148 -25.51 2.89 -29.94
C LYS A 148 -25.76 4.33 -29.49
N SER A 149 -24.74 5.01 -28.97
CA SER A 149 -24.84 6.41 -28.58
C SER A 149 -24.93 7.34 -29.79
N GLU A 150 -24.23 7.02 -30.88
CA GLU A 150 -24.27 7.77 -32.14
C GLU A 150 -25.59 7.53 -32.90
N GLU A 151 -26.11 6.30 -32.92
CA GLU A 151 -27.44 6.00 -33.46
C GLU A 151 -28.54 6.76 -32.70
N ASN A 152 -28.47 6.82 -31.36
CA ASN A 152 -29.46 7.57 -30.57
C ASN A 152 -29.39 9.10 -30.76
N LEU A 153 -28.25 9.65 -31.20
CA LEU A 153 -28.12 11.07 -31.57
C LEU A 153 -28.72 11.38 -32.95
N MET A 154 -28.89 10.38 -33.81
CA MET A 154 -29.45 10.53 -35.17
C MET A 154 -30.99 10.48 -35.21
N PHE A 155 -31.65 10.24 -34.06
CA PHE A 155 -33.10 10.22 -33.91
C PHE A 155 -33.63 11.27 -32.89
N GLY A 156 -32.80 12.24 -32.49
CA GLY A 156 -33.14 13.36 -31.61
C GLY A 156 -33.37 14.67 -32.35
#